data_AF-A0A2P5AK04-F1
#
_entry.id   AF-A0A2P5AK04-F1
#
_cell.length_a   1.000
_cell.length_b   1.000
_cell.length_c   1.000
_cell.angle_alpha   90.00
_cell.angle_beta   90.00
_cell.angle_gamma   90.00
#
_symmetry.space_group_name_H-M   'P 1'
#
loop_
_entity.id
_entity.type
_entity.pdbx_description
1 polymer ?
#
loop_
_entity_poly.entity_id
_entity_poly.type
_entity_poly.pdbx_seq_one_letter_code
_entity_poly.pdbx_strand_id
1 'polypeptide(L)'
;MNDTFLVRGRSRRKTHEFTNLHHFRVEVFYSIIDMQFLELNDRFNKVNTDLLLCMICLCLRDIFSAFDKKKLIHFAEYYPKDFSTIELIELDVQLETCIIDMYSIEKFN
;
A
#
# COMPACT_ATOMS: atom_id res chain seq x y z
N MET A 1 32.24 -12.02 -10.30
CA MET A 1 31.33 -11.81 -9.14
C MET A 1 32.03 -12.04 -7.80
N ASN A 2 32.95 -13.01 -7.69
CA ASN A 2 33.80 -13.20 -6.50
C ASN A 2 35.03 -12.27 -6.48
N ASP A 3 35.15 -11.38 -7.46
CA ASP A 3 36.28 -10.45 -7.56
C ASP A 3 36.29 -9.52 -6.35
N THR A 4 37.48 -9.22 -5.84
CA THR A 4 37.67 -8.39 -4.66
C THR A 4 37.14 -6.97 -4.91
N PHE A 5 36.30 -6.48 -4.00
CA PHE A 5 35.78 -5.12 -4.06
C PHE A 5 36.89 -4.12 -3.72
N LEU A 6 37.19 -3.25 -4.68
CA LEU A 6 38.20 -2.21 -4.53
C LEU A 6 37.51 -0.86 -4.26
N VAL A 7 37.55 -0.43 -3.01
CA VAL A 7 37.14 0.93 -2.63
C VAL A 7 38.09 1.93 -3.32
N ARG A 8 37.54 2.78 -4.20
CA ARG A 8 38.31 3.80 -4.93
C ARG A 8 38.94 4.78 -3.93
N GLY A 9 40.28 4.80 -3.83
CA GLY A 9 41.03 5.73 -2.98
C GLY A 9 41.70 5.14 -1.72
N ARG A 10 41.59 3.83 -1.43
CA ARG A 10 42.32 3.18 -0.32
C ARG A 10 43.57 2.41 -0.79
N SER A 11 44.63 2.46 0.03
CA SER A 11 45.87 1.70 -0.17
C SER A 11 45.62 0.19 -0.10
N ARG A 12 46.13 -0.56 -1.08
CA ARG A 12 45.96 -2.01 -1.27
C ARG A 12 46.48 -2.91 -0.14
N ARG A 13 47.13 -2.34 0.89
CA ARG A 13 47.93 -3.13 1.85
C ARG A 13 47.16 -3.70 3.04
N LYS A 14 45.88 -3.34 3.26
CA LYS A 14 45.08 -3.83 4.42
C LYS A 14 43.56 -3.86 4.18
N THR A 15 43.10 -4.26 3.00
CA THR A 15 41.66 -4.45 2.77
C THR A 15 41.30 -5.90 3.08
N HIS A 16 40.47 -6.12 4.11
CA HIS A 16 39.68 -7.34 4.23
C HIS A 16 39.04 -7.58 2.86
N GLU A 17 39.33 -8.70 2.20
CA GLU A 17 38.90 -8.97 0.83
C GLU A 17 37.39 -9.25 0.79
N PHE A 18 36.59 -8.20 0.93
CA PHE A 18 35.16 -8.28 0.66
C PHE A 18 34.96 -8.42 -0.83
N THR A 19 34.20 -9.41 -1.26
CA THR A 19 33.89 -9.61 -2.68
C THR A 19 32.93 -8.52 -3.17
N ASN A 20 32.97 -8.22 -4.46
CA ASN A 20 31.98 -7.35 -5.13
C ASN A 20 30.56 -7.81 -4.79
N LEU A 21 30.32 -9.13 -4.75
CA LEU A 21 29.06 -9.71 -4.34
C LEU A 21 28.65 -9.28 -2.92
N HIS A 22 29.57 -9.30 -1.95
CA HIS A 22 29.28 -8.89 -0.58
C HIS A 22 28.94 -7.39 -0.50
N HIS A 23 29.76 -6.54 -1.13
CA HIS A 23 29.52 -5.08 -1.13
C HIS A 23 28.12 -4.75 -1.68
N PHE A 24 27.81 -5.21 -2.90
CA PHE A 24 26.51 -4.90 -3.49
C PHE A 24 25.36 -5.52 -2.72
N ARG A 25 25.47 -6.78 -2.28
CA ARG A 25 24.38 -7.45 -1.57
C ARG A 25 24.13 -6.88 -0.18
N VAL A 26 25.17 -6.75 0.63
CA VAL A 26 25.06 -6.44 2.06
C VAL A 26 25.12 -4.94 2.31
N GLU A 27 26.11 -4.25 1.74
CA GLU A 27 26.29 -2.82 2.03
C GLU A 27 25.32 -1.94 1.23
N VAL A 28 25.02 -2.31 -0.02
CA VAL A 28 24.15 -1.51 -0.89
C VAL A 28 22.71 -1.99 -0.86
N PHE A 29 22.42 -3.22 -1.32
CA PHE A 29 21.05 -3.67 -1.50
C PHE A 29 20.28 -3.82 -0.18
N TYR A 30 20.86 -4.43 0.86
CA TYR A 30 20.17 -4.50 2.16
C TYR A 30 19.95 -3.11 2.77
N SER A 31 20.92 -2.20 2.67
CA SER A 31 20.70 -0.81 3.12
C SER A 31 19.54 -0.13 2.38
N ILE A 32 19.44 -0.31 1.06
CA ILE A 32 18.32 0.22 0.28
C ILE A 32 17.00 -0.42 0.70
N ILE A 33 16.96 -1.74 0.90
CA ILE A 33 15.76 -2.46 1.33
C ILE A 33 15.31 -1.97 2.72
N ASP A 34 16.23 -1.82 3.66
CA ASP A 34 15.93 -1.33 5.00
C ASP A 34 15.39 0.11 4.97
N MET A 35 15.98 0.97 4.14
CA MET A 35 15.47 2.34 3.92
C MET A 35 14.05 2.33 3.34
N GLN A 36 13.80 1.51 2.32
CA GLN A 36 12.46 1.37 1.73
C GLN A 36 11.45 0.82 2.74
N PHE A 37 11.84 -0.16 3.54
CA PHE A 37 10.99 -0.74 4.57
C PHE A 37 10.64 0.28 5.66
N LEU A 38 11.62 1.06 6.10
CA LEU A 38 11.39 2.13 7.07
C LEU A 38 10.41 3.16 6.53
N GLU A 39 10.60 3.61 5.29
CA GLU A 39 9.77 4.62 4.65
C GLU A 39 8.33 4.12 4.40
N LEU A 40 8.18 2.84 4.03
CA LEU A 40 6.88 2.19 3.89
C LEU A 40 6.17 2.09 5.23
N ASN A 41 6.86 1.68 6.30
CA ASN A 41 6.25 1.56 7.62
C ASN A 41 5.85 2.92 8.22
N ASP A 42 6.61 3.97 7.91
CA ASP A 42 6.27 5.34 8.34
C ASP A 42 5.00 5.84 7.61
N ARG A 43 4.93 5.66 6.29
CA ARG A 43 3.78 6.10 5.49
C ARG A 43 2.53 5.24 5.66
N PHE A 44 2.68 3.93 5.73
CA PHE A 44 1.60 2.94 5.78
C PHE A 44 1.51 2.33 7.17
N ASN A 45 1.30 3.18 8.18
CA ASN A 45 0.88 2.70 9.48
C ASN A 45 -0.49 1.98 9.38
N LYS A 46 -0.93 1.38 10.49
CA LYS A 46 -2.17 0.59 10.52
C LYS A 46 -3.38 1.36 9.97
N VAL A 47 -3.53 2.63 10.33
CA VAL A 47 -4.65 3.49 9.91
C VAL A 47 -4.56 3.81 8.42
N ASN A 48 -3.40 4.26 7.95
CA ASN A 48 -3.21 4.63 6.55
C ASN A 48 -3.34 3.43 5.60
N THR A 49 -2.88 2.25 6.05
CA THR A 49 -3.05 1.00 5.31
C THR A 49 -4.53 0.62 5.21
N ASP A 50 -5.26 0.71 6.32
CA ASP A 50 -6.68 0.39 6.36
C ASP A 50 -7.50 1.37 5.51
N LEU A 51 -7.21 2.67 5.59
CA LEU A 51 -7.79 3.69 4.72
C LEU A 51 -7.54 3.39 3.24
N LEU A 52 -6.29 3.03 2.87
CA LEU A 52 -5.95 2.67 1.49
C LEU A 52 -6.74 1.44 1.03
N LEU A 53 -6.85 0.41 1.87
CA LEU A 53 -7.64 -0.79 1.56
C LEU A 53 -9.12 -0.47 1.36
N CYS A 54 -9.67 0.49 2.11
CA CYS A 54 -11.03 0.95 1.89
C CYS A 54 -11.19 1.76 0.59
N MET A 55 -10.19 2.56 0.19
CA MET A 55 -10.22 3.30 -1.08
C MET A 55 -10.30 2.38 -2.31
N ILE A 56 -9.78 1.15 -2.22
CA ILE A 56 -9.87 0.18 -3.32
C ILE A 56 -11.34 -0.10 -3.70
N CYS A 57 -12.27 0.01 -2.74
CA CYS A 57 -13.70 -0.18 -2.96
C CYS A 57 -14.34 0.89 -3.86
N LEU A 58 -13.67 2.02 -4.09
CA LEU A 58 -14.10 3.07 -5.02
C LEU A 58 -13.78 2.71 -6.49
N CYS A 59 -13.09 1.59 -6.73
CA CYS A 59 -12.71 1.17 -8.08
C CYS A 59 -13.89 0.49 -8.79
N LEU A 60 -14.34 1.08 -9.90
CA LEU A 60 -15.46 0.59 -10.72
C LEU A 60 -15.06 -0.50 -11.74
N ARG A 61 -13.83 -1.04 -11.65
CA ARG A 61 -13.35 -2.05 -12.60
C ARG A 61 -14.02 -3.40 -12.38
N ASP A 62 -14.13 -4.18 -13.46
CA ASP A 62 -14.65 -5.55 -13.46
C ASP A 62 -15.98 -5.69 -12.73
N ILE A 63 -16.96 -4.85 -13.10
CA ILE A 63 -18.29 -4.82 -12.47
C ILE A 63 -18.14 -4.60 -10.96
N PHE A 64 -17.31 -3.62 -10.59
CA PHE A 64 -17.11 -3.24 -9.19
C PHE A 64 -16.64 -4.41 -8.31
N SER A 65 -15.77 -5.29 -8.83
CA SER A 65 -15.31 -6.50 -8.12
C SER A 65 -14.70 -6.23 -6.74
N ALA A 66 -14.21 -5.01 -6.50
CA ALA A 66 -13.65 -4.59 -5.22
C ALA A 66 -14.65 -3.92 -4.27
N PHE A 67 -15.90 -3.73 -4.68
CA PHE A 67 -16.92 -3.04 -3.89
C PHE A 67 -17.22 -3.82 -2.60
N ASP A 68 -17.19 -3.10 -1.48
CA ASP A 68 -17.52 -3.63 -0.17
C ASP A 68 -18.17 -2.50 0.65
N LYS A 69 -19.47 -2.66 0.90
CA LYS A 69 -20.27 -1.69 1.66
C LYS A 69 -19.64 -1.36 3.01
N LYS A 70 -19.19 -2.37 3.76
CA LYS A 70 -18.68 -2.17 5.11
C LYS A 70 -17.40 -1.35 5.10
N LYS A 71 -16.51 -1.61 4.13
CA LYS A 71 -15.27 -0.84 3.97
C LYS A 71 -15.53 0.59 3.54
N LEU A 72 -16.55 0.86 2.71
CA LEU A 72 -16.91 2.23 2.32
C LEU A 72 -17.51 3.04 3.47
N ILE A 73 -18.31 2.41 4.34
CA ILE A 73 -18.78 3.07 5.57
C ILE A 73 -17.60 3.34 6.49
N HIS A 74 -16.73 2.34 6.70
CA HIS A 74 -15.53 2.51 7.51
C HIS A 74 -14.60 3.60 6.95
N PHE A 75 -14.50 3.72 5.63
CA PHE A 75 -13.80 4.82 4.97
C PHE A 75 -14.36 6.18 5.38
N ALA A 76 -15.69 6.34 5.35
CA ALA A 76 -16.34 7.60 5.73
C ALA A 76 -16.17 7.93 7.23
N GLU A 77 -16.07 6.92 8.10
CA GLU A 77 -15.79 7.12 9.54
C GLU A 77 -14.43 7.80 9.80
N TYR A 78 -13.46 7.67 8.89
CA TYR A 78 -12.18 8.39 8.98
C TYR A 78 -12.31 9.90 8.71
N TYR A 79 -13.46 10.37 8.21
CA TYR A 79 -13.73 11.77 7.87
C TYR A 79 -14.87 12.37 8.71
N PRO A 80 -14.71 12.45 10.05
CA PRO A 80 -15.78 12.91 10.95
C PRO A 80 -16.15 14.39 10.79
N LYS A 81 -15.39 15.16 9.99
CA LYS A 81 -15.72 16.54 9.63
C LYS A 81 -16.62 16.63 8.39
N ASP A 82 -16.56 15.61 7.55
CA ASP A 82 -17.28 15.55 6.27
C ASP A 82 -18.53 14.68 6.38
N PHE A 83 -18.58 13.76 7.36
CA PHE A 83 -19.72 12.90 7.63
C PHE A 83 -20.16 12.99 9.10
N SER A 84 -21.40 13.41 9.29
CA SER A 84 -22.12 13.24 10.55
C SER A 84 -22.63 11.80 10.73
N THR A 85 -23.01 11.43 11.95
CA THR A 85 -23.61 10.11 12.22
C THR A 85 -24.88 9.85 11.41
N ILE A 86 -25.66 10.89 11.13
CA ILE A 86 -26.88 10.77 10.31
C ILE A 86 -26.50 10.49 8.86
N GLU A 87 -25.51 11.21 8.31
CA GLU A 87 -25.02 10.99 6.95
C GLU A 87 -24.36 9.61 6.78
N LEU A 88 -23.73 9.05 7.82
CA LEU A 88 -23.21 7.67 7.77
C LEU A 88 -24.33 6.63 7.70
N ILE A 89 -25.45 6.85 8.41
CA ILE A 89 -26.62 5.96 8.33
C ILE A 89 -27.27 6.08 6.95
N GLU A 90 -27.38 7.31 6.42
CA GLU A 90 -27.90 7.53 5.08
C GLU A 90 -27.01 6.87 4.02
N LEU A 91 -25.68 6.99 4.16
CA LEU A 91 -24.71 6.34 3.29
C LEU A 91 -24.87 4.83 3.28
N ASP A 92 -25.12 4.18 4.42
CA ASP A 92 -25.38 2.73 4.48
C ASP A 92 -26.57 2.32 3.60
N VAL A 93 -27.67 3.08 3.66
CA VAL A 93 -28.88 2.86 2.84
C VAL A 93 -28.61 3.14 1.36
N GLN A 94 -27.87 4.20 1.04
CA GLN A 94 -27.51 4.54 -0.33
C GLN A 94 -26.62 3.47 -0.96
N LEU A 95 -25.66 2.92 -0.20
CA LEU A 95 -24.79 1.84 -0.66
C LEU A 95 -25.56 0.54 -0.88
N GLU A 96 -26.57 0.21 -0.06
CA GLU A 96 -27.46 -0.93 -0.34
C GLU A 96 -28.21 -0.76 -1.65
N THR A 97 -28.71 0.44 -1.92
CA THR A 97 -29.37 0.77 -3.19
C THR A 97 -28.40 0.60 -4.37
N CYS A 98 -27.17 1.09 -4.23
CA CYS A 98 -26.12 0.94 -5.23
C CYS A 98 -25.84 -0.53 -5.57
N ILE A 99 -25.79 -1.41 -4.56
CA ILE A 99 -25.62 -2.86 -4.77
C ILE A 99 -26.76 -3.43 -5.62
N ILE A 100 -28.02 -3.06 -5.32
CA ILE A 100 -29.20 -3.52 -6.06
C ILE A 100 -29.12 -3.07 -7.52
N ASP A 101 -28.74 -1.83 -7.76
CA ASP A 101 -28.58 -1.27 -9.10
C ASP A 101 -27.44 -1.96 -9.87
N MET A 102 -26.31 -2.23 -9.22
CA MET A 102 -25.18 -2.94 -9.79
C MET A 102 -25.55 -4.36 -10.27
N TYR A 103 -26.26 -5.14 -9.43
CA TYR A 103 -26.72 -6.48 -9.82
C TYR A 103 -27.82 -6.45 -10.89
N SER A 104 -28.55 -5.34 -10.98
CA SER A 104 -29.49 -5.15 -12.07
C SER A 104 -28.76 -4.98 -13.40
N ILE A 105 -27.66 -4.22 -13.44
CA ILE A 105 -26.82 -4.04 -14.65
C ILE A 105 -26.20 -5.36 -15.12
N GLU A 106 -25.72 -6.20 -14.21
CA GLU A 106 -25.16 -7.52 -14.56
C GLU A 106 -26.19 -8.45 -15.22
N LYS A 107 -27.46 -8.37 -14.81
CA LYS A 107 -28.55 -9.15 -15.44
C LYS A 107 -28.91 -8.71 -16.86
N PHE A 108 -28.47 -7.52 -17.30
CA PHE A 108 -28.80 -6.97 -18.62
C PHE A 108 -27.63 -7.02 -19.62
N ASN A 109 -26.48 -7.59 -19.24
CA ASN A 109 -25.34 -7.88 -20.11
C ASN A 109 -25.24 -9.39 -20.42
#